data_AF-A0A7V9RN06-F1
#
_entry.id   AF-A0A7V9RN06-F1
#
_cell.length_a   1.000
_cell.length_b   1.000
_cell.length_c   1.000
_cell.angle_alpha   90.00
_cell.angle_beta   90.00
_cell.angle_gamma   90.00
#
_symmetry.space_group_name_H-M   'P 1'
#
loop_
_entity.id
_entity.type
_entity.pdbx_description
1 polymer ?
#
loop_
_entity_poly.entity_id
_entity_poly.type
_entity_poly.pdbx_seq_one_letter_code
_entity_poly.pdbx_strand_id
1 'polypeptide(L)' 'MFPDLQGWLLYRVDRGDTLTGIVRKAKDFGRSSVKQIVAANPRITDPDHIEVGWRLRIPLHE' A
#
# COMPACT_ATOMS: atom_id res chain seq x y z
N MET A 1 6.56 -24.42 -3.25
CA MET A 1 5.97 -24.04 -1.94
C MET A 1 6.81 -22.89 -1.44
N PHE A 2 6.31 -21.65 -1.52
CA PHE A 2 7.03 -20.46 -1.03
C PHE A 2 6.29 -19.94 0.20
N PRO A 3 6.65 -20.38 1.41
CA PRO A 3 5.97 -19.97 2.62
C PRO A 3 6.44 -18.61 3.16
N ASP A 4 7.21 -17.83 2.40
CA ASP A 4 7.65 -16.51 2.84
C ASP A 4 7.87 -15.57 1.65
N LEU A 5 6.80 -14.92 1.20
CA LEU A 5 6.89 -13.69 0.40
C LEU A 5 6.59 -12.48 1.31
N GLN A 6 7.10 -12.47 2.54
CA GLN A 6 7.14 -11.32 3.48
C GLN A 6 5.88 -10.44 3.67
N GLY A 7 4.72 -10.75 3.09
CA GLY A 7 3.45 -10.06 3.32
C GLY A 7 3.44 -8.55 3.02
N TRP A 8 4.33 -8.02 2.16
CA TRP A 8 4.31 -6.59 1.80
C TRP A 8 4.80 -6.26 0.38
N LEU A 9 4.12 -5.31 -0.26
CA LEU A 9 4.43 -4.72 -1.55
C LEU A 9 4.97 -3.30 -1.36
N LEU A 10 6.13 -2.98 -1.95
CA LEU A 10 6.65 -1.62 -1.95
C LEU A 10 6.10 -0.87 -3.18
N TYR A 11 5.17 0.05 -2.97
CA TYR A 11 4.57 0.83 -4.05
C TYR A 11 5.16 2.24 -4.09
N ARG A 12 5.53 2.72 -5.28
CA ARG A 12 5.90 4.12 -5.49
C ARG A 12 4.69 4.87 -6.01
N VAL A 13 4.26 5.89 -5.27
CA VAL A 13 3.13 6.75 -5.65
C VAL A 13 3.49 7.51 -6.93
N ASP A 14 2.64 7.39 -7.95
CA ASP A 14 2.73 8.19 -9.17
C ASP A 14 1.68 9.32 -9.16
N ARG A 15 1.77 10.23 -10.14
CA ARG A 15 0.88 11.39 -10.19
C ARG A 15 -0.54 10.95 -10.53
N GLY A 16 -1.47 11.22 -9.61
CA GLY A 16 -2.87 10.83 -9.72
C GLY A 16 -3.20 9.48 -9.08
N ASP A 17 -2.24 8.79 -8.46
CA ASP A 17 -2.55 7.67 -7.58
C ASP A 17 -3.24 8.16 -6.30
N THR A 18 -4.13 7.33 -5.79
CA THR A 18 -4.84 7.51 -4.51
C THR A 18 -4.64 6.24 -3.68
N LEU A 19 -4.69 6.32 -2.35
CA LEU A 19 -4.57 5.11 -1.52
C LEU A 19 -5.57 4.03 -1.93
N THR A 20 -6.80 4.41 -2.24
CA THR A 20 -7.85 3.50 -2.69
C THR A 20 -7.54 2.87 -4.05
N GLY A 21 -6.97 3.64 -4.98
CA GLY A 21 -6.50 3.15 -6.27
C GLY A 21 -5.34 2.17 -6.14
N ILE A 22 -4.39 2.49 -5.26
CA ILE A 22 -3.23 1.63 -4.99
C ILE A 22 -3.68 0.34 -4.30
N VAL A 23 -4.59 0.39 -3.33
CA VAL A 23 -5.21 -0.80 -2.72
C VAL A 23 -5.89 -1.68 -3.77
N ARG A 24 -6.66 -1.07 -4.69
CA ARG A 24 -7.29 -1.82 -5.78
C ARG A 24 -6.27 -2.50 -6.69
N LYS A 25 -5.15 -1.84 -7.01
CA LYS A 25 -4.05 -2.43 -7.78
C LYS A 25 -3.37 -3.57 -6.99
N ALA A 26 -3.14 -3.35 -5.70
CA ALA A 26 -2.54 -4.33 -4.80
C ALA A 26 -3.42 -5.58 -4.57
N LYS A 27 -4.74 -5.46 -4.81
CA LYS A 27 -5.71 -6.57 -4.69
C LYS A 27 -5.34 -7.79 -5.53
N ASP A 28 -4.64 -7.59 -6.64
CA ASP A 28 -4.16 -8.67 -7.51
C ASP A 28 -3.06 -9.52 -6.83
N PHE A 29 -2.27 -8.89 -5.96
CA PHE A 29 -1.17 -9.51 -5.23
C PHE A 29 -1.59 -10.05 -3.86
N GLY A 30 -2.68 -9.53 -3.27
CA GLY A 30 -3.15 -9.96 -1.96
C GLY A 30 -4.24 -9.05 -1.38
N ARG A 31 -4.71 -9.36 -0.18
CA ARG A 31 -5.66 -8.48 0.53
C ARG A 31 -4.90 -7.35 1.22
N SER A 32 -5.35 -6.13 0.96
CA SER A 32 -4.87 -4.93 1.65
C SER A 32 -6.02 -3.97 1.85
N SER A 33 -5.97 -3.18 2.92
CA SER A 33 -6.90 -2.08 3.16
C SER A 33 -6.16 -0.77 3.37
N VAL A 34 -6.81 0.35 3.05
CA VAL A 34 -6.25 1.70 3.26
C VAL A 34 -5.76 1.86 4.71
N LYS A 35 -6.55 1.40 5.70
CA LYS A 35 -6.16 1.42 7.12
C LYS A 35 -4.86 0.67 7.40
N GLN A 36 -4.63 -0.49 6.77
CA GLN A 36 -3.40 -1.25 6.97
C GLN A 36 -2.19 -0.55 6.32
N ILE A 37 -2.37 0.07 5.15
CA ILE A 37 -1.31 0.86 4.50
C ILE A 37 -0.96 2.07 5.38
N VAL A 38 -1.96 2.78 5.90
CA VAL A 38 -1.72 3.92 6.80
C VAL A 38 -1.01 3.47 8.08
N ALA A 39 -1.44 2.36 8.68
CA ALA A 39 -0.78 1.79 9.87
C ALA A 39 0.67 1.35 9.58
N ALA A 40 0.94 0.81 8.40
CA ALA A 40 2.29 0.40 7.98
C ALA A 40 3.18 1.59 7.57
N ASN A 41 2.59 2.76 7.28
CA ASN A 41 3.29 3.96 6.85
C ASN A 41 2.91 5.14 7.78
N PRO A 42 3.56 5.27 8.96
CA PRO A 42 3.28 6.35 9.91
C PRO A 42 3.54 7.77 9.38
N ARG A 43 4.12 7.88 8.18
CA ARG A 43 4.25 9.15 7.42
C ARG A 43 2.95 9.65 6.81
N ILE A 44 1.97 8.77 6.62
CA ILE A 44 0.66 9.15 6.10
C ILE A 44 -0.13 9.69 7.29
N THR A 45 -0.03 11.00 7.50
CA THR A 45 -0.85 11.71 8.49
C THR A 45 -2.29 11.87 8.04
N ASP A 46 -2.49 11.98 6.72
CA ASP A 46 -3.82 12.06 6.11
C ASP A 46 -3.96 10.98 5.03
N PRO A 47 -4.91 10.04 5.16
CA PRO A 47 -5.09 8.94 4.21
C PRO A 47 -5.59 9.39 2.83
N ASP A 48 -6.18 10.57 2.70
CA ASP A 48 -6.57 11.11 1.40
C ASP A 48 -5.39 11.84 0.71
N HIS A 49 -4.35 12.17 1.49
CA HIS A 49 -3.22 12.96 1.04
C HIS A 49 -1.93 12.12 0.93
N ILE A 50 -1.57 11.77 -0.31
CA ILE A 50 -0.29 11.11 -0.62
C ILE A 50 0.46 11.91 -1.68
N GLU A 51 1.79 11.99 -1.55
CA GLU A 51 2.61 12.72 -2.50
C GLU A 51 3.31 11.80 -3.50
N VAL A 52 3.46 12.31 -4.72
CA VAL A 52 4.16 11.63 -5.82
C VAL A 52 5.61 11.38 -5.44
N GLY A 53 6.10 10.17 -5.70
CA GLY A 53 7.45 9.74 -5.35
C GLY A 53 7.58 9.11 -3.97
N TRP A 54 6.52 9.14 -3.15
CA TRP A 54 6.51 8.40 -1.89
C TRP A 54 6.60 6.91 -2.13
N ARG A 55 7.42 6.23 -1.31
CA ARG A 55 7.48 4.78 -1.24
C ARG A 55 6.61 4.33 -0.08
N LEU A 56 5.49 3.70 -0.40
CA LEU A 56 4.52 3.15 0.54
C LEU A 56 4.74 1.66 0.70
N ARG A 57 4.71 1.21 1.95
CA ARG A 57 4.69 -0.21 2.32
C ARG A 57 3.25 -0.69 2.37
N ILE A 58 2.89 -1.60 1.49
CA ILE A 58 1.53 -2.11 1.37
C ILE A 58 1.49 -3.52 1.91
N PRO A 59 0.98 -3.74 3.13
CA PRO A 59 0.88 -5.09 3.67
C PRO A 59 -0.13 -5.91 2.86
N LEU A 60 0.34 -7.02 2.32
CA LEU A 60 -0.43 -8.06 1.65
C LEU A 60 -0.59 -9.22 2.64
N HIS A 61 -1.63 -9.17 3.48
CA HIS A 61 -1.97 -10.26 4.40
C HIS A 61 -3.49 -10.46 4.39
N GLU A 62 -3.93 -11.72 4.54
CA GLU A 62 -5.34 -12.15 4.42
C GLU A 62 -6.37 -11.34 5.24
#